data_AF-A0A6L9M2S1-F1
#
_entry.id   AF-A0A6L9M2S1-F1
#
_cell.length_a   1.000
_cell.length_b   1.000
_cell.length_c   1.000
_cell.angle_alpha   90.00
_cell.angle_beta   90.00
_cell.angle_gamma   90.00
#
_symmetry.space_group_name_H-M   'P 1'
#
loop_
_entity.id
_entity.type
_entity.pdbx_description
1 polymer ?
#
loop_
_entity_poly.entity_id
_entity_poly.type
_entity_poly.pdbx_seq_one_letter_code
_entity_poly.pdbx_strand_id
1 'polypeptide(L)'
;MIFNAMALAGGGWKKLALGLGVVILMAVLVALAAWRGYRAGYAAVDLKRQAEVSAIHASHSQALATAEATARQRLETATAHAHKIERQYLAAKKTIAKQSKELTNQRIAHASQDVDTADGTCRFGPEWVCAYNAALGTGNSCDTLSRTAAGTVGKNGTAQAVDAGILQGGPAVTPEDILAHARDYGQWARATQARCNALIDWAAGLRAKEARP
;
A
#
# COMPACT_ATOMS: atom_id res chain seq x y z
N MET A 1 3.69 42.63 -106.65
CA MET A 1 2.42 41.90 -106.74
C MET A 1 1.68 42.06 -105.42
N ILE A 2 0.81 43.06 -105.37
CA ILE A 2 -0.06 43.37 -104.23
C ILE A 2 -1.43 43.60 -104.89
N PHE A 3 -2.42 42.78 -104.59
CA PHE A 3 -3.78 43.29 -104.39
C PHE A 3 -4.57 42.33 -103.51
N ASN A 4 -4.97 42.90 -102.39
CA ASN A 4 -5.77 42.38 -101.30
C ASN A 4 -7.20 42.11 -101.81
N ALA A 5 -7.71 40.90 -101.66
CA ALA A 5 -9.08 40.56 -101.99
C ALA A 5 -9.64 39.63 -100.93
N MET A 6 -10.39 40.18 -99.95
CA MET A 6 -11.71 39.69 -99.56
C MET A 6 -12.32 40.63 -98.51
N ALA A 7 -12.99 41.68 -98.97
CA ALA A 7 -13.93 42.44 -98.16
C ALA A 7 -15.33 41.86 -98.38
N LEU A 8 -15.84 41.12 -97.40
CA LEU A 8 -17.23 40.65 -97.36
C LEU A 8 -17.77 40.74 -95.92
N ALA A 9 -18.94 41.38 -95.81
CA ALA A 9 -19.91 41.34 -94.70
C ALA A 9 -19.68 42.22 -93.45
N GLY A 10 -19.95 43.52 -93.58
CA GLY A 10 -20.30 44.38 -92.45
C GLY A 10 -21.71 44.06 -91.93
N GLY A 11 -21.82 43.46 -90.74
CA GLY A 11 -23.10 43.29 -90.03
C GLY A 11 -23.18 42.06 -89.11
N GLY A 12 -22.53 40.95 -89.48
CA GLY A 12 -22.61 39.68 -88.72
C GLY A 12 -21.83 39.68 -87.40
N TRP A 13 -20.64 40.29 -87.37
CA TRP A 13 -19.77 40.26 -86.20
C TRP A 13 -20.37 41.00 -84.99
N LYS A 14 -21.10 42.11 -85.21
CA LYS A 14 -21.78 42.83 -84.12
C LYS A 14 -22.87 41.99 -83.47
N LYS A 15 -23.62 41.18 -84.24
CA LYS A 15 -24.65 40.28 -83.70
C LYS A 15 -24.05 39.07 -82.96
N LEU A 16 -22.93 38.53 -83.44
CA LEU A 16 -22.18 37.48 -82.75
C LEU A 16 -21.59 37.98 -81.42
N ALA A 17 -21.01 39.18 -81.39
CA ALA A 17 -20.47 39.78 -80.17
C ALA A 17 -21.58 40.06 -79.13
N LEU A 18 -22.74 40.54 -79.57
CA LEU A 18 -23.91 40.75 -78.70
C LEU A 18 -24.45 39.43 -78.14
N GLY A 19 -24.57 38.38 -78.97
CA GLY A 19 -25.02 37.06 -78.52
C GLY A 19 -24.06 36.45 -77.50
N LEU A 20 -22.75 36.58 -77.72
CA LEU A 20 -21.73 36.06 -76.81
C LEU A 20 -21.71 36.82 -75.47
N GLY A 21 -21.93 38.14 -75.49
CA GLY A 21 -22.09 38.96 -74.28
C GLY A 21 -23.29 38.54 -73.43
N VAL A 22 -24.43 38.23 -74.04
CA VAL A 22 -25.63 37.74 -73.33
C VAL A 22 -25.39 36.36 -72.70
N VAL A 23 -24.71 35.45 -73.39
CA VAL A 23 -24.38 34.13 -72.85
C VAL A 23 -23.43 34.24 -71.65
N ILE A 24 -22.42 35.11 -71.72
CA ILE A 24 -21.52 35.36 -70.59
C ILE A 24 -22.28 35.96 -69.41
N LEU A 25 -23.15 36.93 -69.64
CA LEU A 25 -23.98 37.53 -68.58
C LEU A 25 -24.85 36.48 -67.89
N MET A 26 -25.51 35.60 -68.66
CA MET A 26 -26.32 34.51 -68.11
C MET A 26 -25.48 33.51 -67.33
N ALA A 27 -24.29 33.14 -67.82
CA ALA A 27 -23.37 32.27 -67.10
C ALA A 27 -22.91 32.89 -65.76
N VAL A 28 -22.62 34.19 -65.74
CA VAL A 28 -22.25 34.91 -64.51
C VAL A 28 -23.41 34.98 -63.53
N LEU A 29 -24.64 35.23 -63.99
CA LEU A 29 -25.82 35.25 -63.13
C LEU A 29 -26.10 33.86 -62.51
N VAL A 30 -25.97 32.79 -63.30
CA VAL A 30 -26.10 31.41 -62.79
C VAL A 30 -25.00 31.09 -61.78
N ALA A 31 -23.75 31.48 -62.06
CA ALA A 31 -22.64 31.28 -61.13
C ALA A 31 -22.83 32.03 -59.80
N LEU A 32 -23.33 33.27 -59.84
CA LEU A 32 -23.63 34.06 -58.65
C LEU A 32 -24.78 33.47 -57.84
N ALA A 33 -25.84 32.99 -58.51
CA ALA A 33 -26.95 32.31 -57.85
C ALA A 33 -26.51 31.01 -57.18
N ALA A 34 -25.73 30.18 -57.89
CA ALA A 34 -25.15 28.95 -57.36
C ALA A 34 -24.22 29.24 -56.17
N TRP A 35 -23.37 30.26 -56.26
CA TRP A 35 -22.46 30.62 -55.17
C TRP A 35 -23.22 31.09 -53.91
N ARG A 36 -24.27 31.92 -54.05
CA ARG A 36 -25.09 32.33 -52.91
C ARG A 36 -25.83 31.16 -52.28
N GLY A 37 -26.42 30.26 -53.09
CA GLY A 37 -27.08 29.06 -52.60
C GLY A 37 -26.13 28.11 -51.87
N TYR A 38 -24.93 27.91 -52.42
CA TYR A 38 -23.88 27.09 -51.82
C TYR A 38 -23.42 27.66 -50.47
N ARG A 39 -23.16 28.99 -50.38
CA ARG A 39 -22.77 29.61 -49.10
C ARG A 39 -23.88 29.55 -48.05
N ALA A 40 -25.13 29.79 -48.44
CA ALA A 40 -26.26 29.72 -47.52
C ALA A 40 -26.49 28.29 -47.00
N GLY A 41 -26.37 27.29 -47.88
CA GLY A 41 -26.48 25.87 -47.51
C GLY A 41 -25.39 25.43 -46.53
N TYR A 42 -24.12 25.77 -46.81
CA TYR A 42 -23.00 25.43 -45.91
C TYR A 42 -23.13 26.09 -44.54
N ALA A 43 -23.50 27.37 -44.49
CA ALA A 43 -23.71 28.06 -43.21
C ALA A 43 -24.80 27.40 -42.35
N ALA A 44 -25.90 26.95 -42.97
CA ALA A 44 -26.98 26.27 -42.26
C ALA A 44 -26.57 24.86 -41.77
N VAL A 45 -25.75 24.14 -42.53
CA VAL A 45 -25.24 22.81 -42.15
C VAL A 45 -24.18 22.92 -41.06
N ASP A 46 -23.28 23.90 -41.14
CA ASP A 46 -22.22 24.11 -40.14
C ASP A 46 -22.79 24.46 -38.76
N LEU A 47 -23.84 25.29 -38.69
CA LEU A 47 -24.52 25.60 -37.43
C LEU A 47 -25.13 24.36 -36.78
N LYS A 48 -25.79 23.49 -37.57
CA LYS A 48 -26.36 22.24 -37.06
C LYS A 48 -25.28 21.27 -36.58
N ARG A 49 -24.20 21.13 -37.36
CA ARG A 49 -23.05 20.29 -36.98
C ARG A 49 -22.40 20.79 -35.70
N GLN A 50 -22.18 22.10 -35.56
CA GLN A 50 -21.60 22.68 -34.35
C GLN A 50 -22.50 22.46 -33.13
N ALA A 51 -23.81 22.62 -33.27
CA ALA A 51 -24.76 22.34 -32.21
C ALA A 51 -24.71 20.86 -31.77
N GLU A 52 -24.72 19.93 -32.72
CA GLU A 52 -24.63 18.49 -32.43
C GLU A 52 -23.30 18.11 -31.77
N VAL A 53 -22.18 18.60 -32.32
CA VAL A 53 -20.84 18.37 -31.76
C VAL A 53 -20.74 18.94 -30.33
N SER A 54 -21.28 20.14 -30.08
CA SER A 54 -21.30 20.73 -28.74
C SER A 54 -22.15 19.92 -27.76
N ALA A 55 -23.29 19.36 -28.19
CA ALA A 55 -24.14 18.52 -27.36
C ALA A 55 -23.47 17.17 -27.03
N ILE A 56 -22.76 16.58 -28.00
CA ILE A 56 -21.98 15.36 -27.78
C ILE A 56 -20.81 15.63 -26.83
N HIS A 57 -20.07 16.73 -27.00
CA HIS A 57 -18.99 17.10 -26.08
C HIS A 57 -19.52 17.38 -24.66
N ALA A 58 -20.65 18.08 -24.53
CA ALA A 58 -21.27 18.34 -23.24
C ALA A 58 -21.67 17.03 -22.54
N SER A 59 -22.35 16.12 -23.23
CA SER A 59 -22.74 14.83 -22.65
C SER A 59 -21.54 13.95 -22.29
N HIS A 60 -20.49 13.92 -23.12
CA HIS A 60 -19.26 13.19 -22.82
C HIS A 60 -18.54 13.80 -21.60
N SER A 61 -18.44 15.13 -21.52
CA SER A 61 -17.82 15.79 -20.36
C SER A 61 -18.56 15.48 -19.05
N GLN A 62 -19.89 15.43 -19.09
CA GLN A 62 -20.72 15.08 -17.95
C GLN A 62 -20.58 13.60 -17.57
N ALA A 63 -20.53 12.70 -18.56
CA ALA A 63 -20.29 11.28 -18.33
C ALA A 63 -18.90 11.03 -17.71
N LEU A 64 -17.86 11.74 -18.16
CA LEU A 64 -16.53 11.66 -17.55
C LEU A 64 -16.52 12.21 -16.12
N ALA A 65 -17.12 13.38 -15.88
CA ALA A 65 -17.20 13.97 -14.55
C ALA A 65 -17.92 13.06 -13.54
N THR A 66 -19.01 12.43 -13.96
CA THR A 66 -19.75 11.47 -13.12
C THR A 66 -18.98 10.17 -12.91
N ALA A 67 -18.28 9.66 -13.93
CA ALA A 67 -17.41 8.50 -13.79
C ALA A 67 -16.24 8.76 -12.83
N GLU A 68 -15.59 9.92 -12.94
CA GLU A 68 -14.53 10.36 -12.01
C GLU A 68 -15.05 10.51 -10.59
N ALA A 69 -16.20 11.16 -10.40
CA ALA A 69 -16.82 11.30 -9.08
C ALA A 69 -17.14 9.94 -8.45
N THR A 70 -17.69 9.01 -9.24
CA THR A 70 -17.98 7.64 -8.79
C THR A 70 -16.71 6.89 -8.45
N ALA A 71 -15.66 7.01 -9.26
CA ALA A 71 -14.36 6.38 -9.01
C ALA A 71 -13.73 6.90 -7.71
N ARG A 72 -13.75 8.23 -7.49
CA ARG A 72 -13.27 8.85 -6.25
C ARG A 72 -14.05 8.37 -5.04
N GLN A 73 -15.38 8.34 -5.11
CA GLN A 73 -16.22 7.87 -4.02
C GLN A 73 -15.95 6.39 -3.66
N ARG A 74 -15.72 5.54 -4.68
CA ARG A 74 -15.34 4.13 -4.45
C ARG A 74 -13.99 4.02 -3.74
N LEU A 75 -13.01 4.83 -4.14
CA LEU A 75 -11.70 4.88 -3.48
C LEU A 75 -11.81 5.38 -2.04
N GLU A 76 -12.56 6.43 -1.79
CA GLU A 76 -12.81 6.96 -0.43
C GLU A 76 -13.53 5.94 0.46
N THR A 77 -14.52 5.23 -0.08
CA THR A 77 -15.24 4.19 0.67
C THR A 77 -14.33 3.00 0.97
N ALA A 78 -13.54 2.55 0.00
CA ALA A 78 -12.60 1.45 0.17
C ALA A 78 -11.51 1.79 1.20
N THR A 79 -10.94 2.99 1.13
CA THR A 79 -9.93 3.48 2.09
C THR A 79 -10.53 3.66 3.49
N ALA A 80 -11.71 4.25 3.62
CA ALA A 80 -12.40 4.38 4.91
C ALA A 80 -12.68 3.02 5.55
N HIS A 81 -13.10 2.02 4.76
CA HIS A 81 -13.31 0.67 5.23
C HIS A 81 -12.00 -0.01 5.65
N ALA A 82 -10.94 0.12 4.85
CA ALA A 82 -9.62 -0.40 5.19
C ALA A 82 -9.09 0.20 6.50
N HIS A 83 -9.17 1.52 6.68
CA HIS A 83 -8.77 2.20 7.91
C HIS A 83 -9.63 1.79 9.12
N LYS A 84 -10.90 1.44 8.92
CA LYS A 84 -11.75 0.92 10.00
C LYS A 84 -11.27 -0.46 10.45
N ILE A 85 -11.03 -1.37 9.50
CA ILE A 85 -10.52 -2.71 9.81
C ILE A 85 -9.15 -2.63 10.47
N GLU A 86 -8.25 -1.80 9.96
CA GLU A 86 -6.91 -1.62 10.52
C GLU A 86 -6.99 -1.13 11.97
N ARG A 87 -7.83 -0.13 12.26
CA ARG A 87 -8.03 0.35 13.63
C ARG A 87 -8.59 -0.74 14.55
N GLN A 88 -9.56 -1.52 14.08
CA GLN A 88 -10.12 -2.63 14.85
C GLN A 88 -9.07 -3.72 15.12
N TYR A 89 -8.28 -4.07 14.11
CA TYR A 89 -7.20 -5.04 14.23
C TYR A 89 -6.11 -4.56 15.19
N LEU A 90 -5.65 -3.31 15.06
CA LEU A 90 -4.65 -2.73 15.95
C LEU A 90 -5.16 -2.63 17.39
N ALA A 91 -6.44 -2.27 17.59
CA ALA A 91 -7.06 -2.25 18.91
C ALA A 91 -7.13 -3.65 19.53
N ALA A 92 -7.61 -4.64 18.77
CA ALA A 92 -7.67 -6.04 19.21
C ALA A 92 -6.28 -6.58 19.56
N LYS A 93 -5.27 -6.32 18.72
CA LYS A 93 -3.88 -6.71 18.96
C LYS A 93 -3.33 -6.09 20.24
N LYS A 94 -3.60 -4.81 20.50
CA LYS A 94 -3.20 -4.14 21.75
C LYS A 94 -3.88 -4.75 22.98
N THR A 95 -5.18 -5.05 22.89
CA THR A 95 -5.93 -5.68 23.98
C THR A 95 -5.39 -7.07 24.30
N ILE A 96 -5.20 -7.91 23.28
CA ILE A 96 -4.62 -9.26 23.45
C ILE A 96 -3.22 -9.15 24.07
N ALA A 97 -2.36 -8.26 23.54
CA ALA A 97 -1.02 -8.06 24.10
C ALA A 97 -1.05 -7.63 25.58
N LYS A 98 -1.99 -6.74 25.95
CA LYS A 98 -2.18 -6.31 27.35
C LYS A 98 -2.63 -7.46 28.23
N GLN A 99 -3.64 -8.23 27.80
CA GLN A 99 -4.17 -9.38 28.55
C GLN A 99 -3.10 -10.47 28.70
N SER A 100 -2.37 -10.80 27.65
CA SER A 100 -1.27 -11.77 27.71
C SER A 100 -0.16 -11.31 28.67
N LYS A 101 0.18 -10.01 28.66
CA LYS A 101 1.18 -9.46 29.59
C LYS A 101 0.70 -9.57 31.05
N GLU A 102 -0.55 -9.24 31.30
CA GLU A 102 -1.15 -9.33 32.64
C GLU A 102 -1.15 -10.76 33.16
N LEU A 103 -1.64 -11.73 32.38
CA LEU A 103 -1.62 -13.15 32.75
C LEU A 103 -0.20 -13.66 32.99
N THR A 104 0.76 -13.23 32.17
CA THR A 104 2.16 -13.61 32.35
C THR A 104 2.73 -13.02 33.64
N ASN A 105 2.43 -11.76 33.95
CA ASN A 105 2.87 -11.13 35.18
C ASN A 105 2.27 -11.80 36.42
N GLN A 106 0.99 -12.18 36.38
CA GLN A 106 0.35 -12.93 37.46
C GLN A 106 1.01 -14.31 37.68
N ARG A 107 1.34 -15.01 36.60
CA ARG A 107 2.08 -16.29 36.68
C ARG A 107 3.48 -16.11 37.25
N ILE A 108 4.20 -15.05 36.86
CA ILE A 108 5.52 -14.73 37.41
C ILE A 108 5.42 -14.43 38.90
N ALA A 109 4.45 -13.62 39.32
CA ALA A 109 4.22 -13.31 40.72
C ALA A 109 3.89 -14.56 41.53
N HIS A 110 2.99 -15.43 41.03
CA HIS A 110 2.66 -16.69 41.69
C HIS A 110 3.88 -17.61 41.79
N ALA A 111 4.64 -17.79 40.71
CA ALA A 111 5.83 -18.64 40.71
C ALA A 111 6.93 -18.13 41.64
N SER A 112 6.93 -16.83 41.95
CA SER A 112 7.93 -16.21 42.82
C SER A 112 7.56 -16.22 44.30
N GLN A 113 6.31 -16.56 44.64
CA GLN A 113 5.88 -16.74 46.04
C GLN A 113 6.55 -17.94 46.72
N ASP A 114 6.93 -18.97 45.95
CA ASP A 114 7.57 -20.21 46.44
C ASP A 114 9.11 -20.11 46.49
N VAL A 115 9.67 -18.89 46.65
CA VAL A 115 11.11 -18.70 46.82
C VAL A 115 11.43 -18.62 48.31
N ASP A 116 11.96 -19.71 48.85
CA ASP A 116 12.37 -19.78 50.24
C ASP A 116 13.79 -19.21 50.38
N THR A 117 13.95 -18.30 51.34
CA THR A 117 15.23 -17.67 51.69
C THR A 117 15.66 -18.13 53.08
N ALA A 118 15.67 -19.45 53.30
CA ALA A 118 16.21 -20.04 54.52
C ALA A 118 17.74 -20.11 54.45
N ASP A 119 18.41 -19.78 55.55
CA ASP A 119 19.85 -19.98 55.78
C ASP A 119 20.79 -19.25 54.79
N GLY A 120 20.37 -18.10 54.23
CA GLY A 120 21.19 -17.34 53.27
C GLY A 120 21.33 -18.00 51.90
N THR A 121 20.57 -19.08 51.64
CA THR A 121 20.58 -19.79 50.36
C THR A 121 19.21 -19.62 49.69
N CYS A 122 19.14 -18.91 48.56
CA CYS A 122 17.90 -18.78 47.79
C CYS A 122 17.53 -20.13 47.16
N ARG A 123 16.38 -20.70 47.54
CA ARG A 123 15.86 -21.95 46.96
C ARG A 123 14.64 -21.64 46.12
N PHE A 124 14.75 -21.84 44.81
CA PHE A 124 13.65 -21.61 43.86
C PHE A 124 12.78 -22.86 43.73
N GLY A 125 11.46 -22.70 43.86
CA GLY A 125 10.49 -23.76 43.65
C GLY A 125 10.48 -24.30 42.20
N PRO A 126 9.95 -25.53 41.98
CA PRO A 126 9.90 -26.15 40.65
C PRO A 126 9.10 -25.32 39.64
N GLU A 127 8.03 -24.65 40.06
CA GLU A 127 7.22 -23.77 39.19
C GLU A 127 8.02 -22.55 38.70
N TRP A 128 8.87 -21.98 39.56
CA TRP A 128 9.77 -20.88 39.20
C TRP A 128 10.79 -21.32 38.14
N VAL A 129 11.42 -22.48 38.36
CA VAL A 129 12.37 -23.07 37.41
C VAL A 129 11.70 -23.41 36.07
N CYS A 130 10.45 -23.90 36.10
CA CYS A 130 9.67 -24.11 34.88
C CYS A 130 9.49 -22.81 34.10
N ALA A 131 9.03 -21.75 34.78
CA ALA A 131 8.77 -20.46 34.17
C ALA A 131 10.04 -19.84 33.56
N TYR A 132 11.18 -19.99 34.24
CA TYR A 132 12.49 -19.56 33.76
C TYR A 132 12.93 -20.30 32.48
N ASN A 133 12.85 -21.63 32.48
CA ASN A 133 13.21 -22.45 31.31
C ASN A 133 12.29 -22.19 30.11
N ALA A 134 10.98 -22.04 30.37
CA ALA A 134 10.01 -21.66 29.36
C ALA A 134 10.32 -20.28 28.76
N ALA A 135 10.74 -19.31 29.58
CA ALA A 135 11.13 -17.97 29.11
C ALA A 135 12.35 -18.01 28.17
N LEU A 136 13.35 -18.84 28.49
CA LEU A 136 14.53 -19.08 27.66
C LEU A 136 14.23 -19.90 26.39
N GLY A 137 13.08 -20.56 26.32
CA GLY A 137 12.66 -21.35 25.17
C GLY A 137 13.21 -22.78 25.15
N THR A 138 13.65 -23.32 26.30
CA THR A 138 14.17 -24.70 26.41
C THR A 138 13.07 -25.76 26.53
N GLY A 139 11.79 -25.37 26.41
CA GLY A 139 10.72 -26.26 25.96
C GLY A 139 10.21 -27.33 26.93
N ASN A 140 10.74 -27.44 28.15
CA ASN A 140 10.19 -28.41 29.10
C ASN A 140 8.84 -27.91 29.63
N SER A 141 7.75 -28.54 29.17
CA SER A 141 6.40 -28.33 29.71
C SER A 141 6.39 -28.65 31.21
N CYS A 142 5.71 -27.82 32.00
CA CYS A 142 5.64 -27.98 33.46
C CYS A 142 5.05 -29.33 33.91
N ASP A 143 4.42 -30.08 33.00
CA ASP A 143 3.99 -31.47 33.23
C ASP A 143 5.14 -32.43 33.54
N THR A 144 6.37 -32.14 33.10
CA THR A 144 7.53 -33.02 33.34
C THR A 144 8.24 -32.77 34.67
N LEU A 145 7.92 -31.69 35.39
CA LEU A 145 8.53 -31.41 36.70
C LEU A 145 7.86 -32.15 37.85
N SER A 146 6.72 -32.81 37.60
CA SER A 146 6.04 -33.63 38.62
C SER A 146 6.79 -34.93 38.99
N ARG A 147 7.94 -35.28 38.39
CA ARG A 147 8.65 -36.51 38.81
C ARG A 147 10.11 -36.64 38.39
N THR A 148 10.91 -35.58 38.23
CA THR A 148 12.38 -35.79 38.04
C THR A 148 13.22 -34.60 38.49
N ALA A 149 12.99 -34.10 39.71
CA ALA A 149 13.94 -33.21 40.38
C ALA A 149 14.32 -33.76 41.77
N ALA A 150 14.43 -35.09 41.89
CA ALA A 150 15.24 -35.74 42.91
C ALA A 150 16.53 -36.25 42.26
N GLY A 151 17.24 -35.36 41.58
CA GLY A 151 18.62 -35.62 41.16
C GLY A 151 19.53 -35.30 42.33
N THR A 152 20.26 -36.29 42.82
CA THR A 152 21.29 -36.12 43.85
C THR A 152 22.13 -34.90 43.53
N VAL A 153 22.10 -33.89 44.42
CA VAL A 153 22.99 -32.73 44.33
C VAL A 153 24.41 -33.27 44.43
N GLY A 154 25.10 -33.34 43.30
CA GLY A 154 26.55 -33.50 43.27
C GLY A 154 27.12 -32.38 44.12
N LYS A 155 27.92 -32.75 45.13
CA LYS A 155 28.58 -31.82 46.04
C LYS A 155 29.56 -30.99 45.22
N ASN A 156 29.08 -29.89 44.63
CA ASN A 156 29.94 -28.91 43.98
C ASN A 156 30.87 -28.36 45.05
N GLY A 157 32.16 -28.41 44.74
CA GLY A 157 33.22 -27.94 45.63
C GLY A 157 32.89 -26.57 46.20
N THR A 158 33.19 -26.40 47.48
CA THR A 158 33.07 -25.14 48.22
C THR A 158 33.89 -24.06 47.53
N ALA A 159 33.30 -23.38 46.55
CA ALA A 159 33.79 -22.09 46.09
C ALA A 159 33.55 -21.14 47.27
N GLN A 160 34.64 -20.67 47.86
CA GLN A 160 34.61 -19.60 48.86
C GLN A 160 33.77 -18.46 48.29
N ALA A 161 32.66 -18.15 48.94
CA ALA A 161 31.88 -16.97 48.62
C ALA A 161 32.81 -15.77 48.82
N VAL A 162 33.28 -15.19 47.72
CA VAL A 162 33.86 -13.85 47.77
C VAL A 162 32.73 -12.98 48.27
N ASP A 163 32.93 -12.33 49.41
CA ASP A 163 32.01 -11.36 49.99
C ASP A 163 31.88 -10.18 49.03
N ALA A 164 31.08 -10.37 47.98
CA ALA A 164 30.54 -9.31 47.17
C ALA A 164 29.53 -8.63 48.09
N GLY A 165 30.04 -7.67 48.87
CA GLY A 165 29.28 -6.95 49.88
C GLY A 165 27.87 -6.71 49.39
N ILE A 166 26.90 -7.36 50.04
CA ILE A 166 25.49 -7.19 49.74
C ILE A 166 25.26 -5.68 49.74
N LEU A 167 24.84 -5.11 48.60
CA LEU A 167 24.56 -3.69 48.45
C LEU A 167 23.42 -3.32 49.41
N GLN A 168 23.78 -3.02 50.66
CA GLN A 168 22.86 -2.55 51.69
C GLN A 168 22.42 -1.14 51.29
N GLY A 169 21.27 -1.04 50.61
CA GLY A 169 20.64 0.26 50.33
C GLY A 169 19.88 0.41 49.01
N GLY A 170 19.92 -0.58 48.11
CA GLY A 170 19.05 -0.60 46.93
C GLY A 170 17.85 -1.55 47.12
N PRO A 171 16.71 -1.36 46.42
CA PRO A 171 15.71 -2.41 46.33
C PRO A 171 16.39 -3.67 45.78
N ALA A 172 16.46 -4.72 46.59
CA ALA A 172 17.07 -5.98 46.19
C ALA A 172 16.31 -6.53 44.97
N VAL A 173 17.05 -6.99 43.96
CA VAL A 173 16.48 -7.65 42.78
C VAL A 173 15.63 -8.82 43.24
N THR A 174 14.34 -8.82 42.90
CA THR A 174 13.44 -9.87 43.34
C THR A 174 13.43 -11.05 42.36
N PRO A 175 12.98 -12.25 42.78
CA PRO A 175 12.80 -13.38 41.86
C PRO A 175 11.85 -13.07 40.69
N GLU A 176 10.87 -12.19 40.90
CA GLU A 176 9.97 -11.68 39.85
C GLU A 176 10.73 -10.87 38.80
N ASP A 177 11.65 -10.00 39.24
CA ASP A 177 12.47 -9.16 38.35
C ASP A 177 13.35 -10.03 37.44
N ILE A 178 13.92 -11.11 38.00
CA ILE A 178 14.75 -12.08 37.25
C ILE A 178 13.91 -12.79 36.18
N LEU A 179 12.72 -13.27 36.52
CA LEU A 179 11.82 -13.92 35.56
C LEU A 179 11.32 -12.96 34.49
N ALA A 180 10.98 -11.73 34.86
CA ALA A 180 10.58 -10.69 33.92
C ALA A 180 11.72 -10.38 32.93
N HIS A 181 12.95 -10.28 33.43
CA HIS A 181 14.14 -10.09 32.59
C HIS A 181 14.36 -11.28 31.66
N ALA A 182 14.34 -12.52 32.15
CA ALA A 182 14.54 -13.72 31.34
C ALA A 182 13.51 -13.83 30.20
N ARG A 183 12.25 -13.49 30.48
CA ARG A 183 11.18 -13.43 29.48
C ARG A 183 11.48 -12.39 28.40
N ASP A 184 11.80 -11.17 28.81
CA ASP A 184 12.01 -10.04 27.89
C ASP A 184 13.27 -10.27 27.04
N TYR A 185 14.33 -10.82 27.65
CA TYR A 185 15.54 -11.25 26.95
C TYR A 185 15.26 -12.36 25.94
N GLY A 186 14.50 -13.39 26.32
CA GLY A 186 14.10 -14.47 25.41
C GLY A 186 13.29 -13.96 24.22
N GLN A 187 12.40 -12.98 24.42
CA GLN A 187 11.68 -12.32 23.33
C GLN A 187 12.64 -11.54 22.41
N TRP A 188 13.57 -10.78 22.97
CA TRP A 188 14.58 -10.05 22.20
C TRP A 188 15.45 -10.98 21.35
N ALA A 189 15.94 -12.08 21.93
CA ALA A 189 16.78 -13.05 21.23
C ALA A 189 16.06 -13.66 20.02
N ARG A 190 14.80 -14.09 20.18
CA ARG A 190 13.99 -14.63 19.08
C ARG A 190 13.70 -13.58 18.01
N ALA A 191 13.41 -12.33 18.40
CA ALA A 191 13.19 -11.24 17.45
C ALA A 191 14.45 -10.93 16.64
N THR A 192 15.62 -10.93 17.28
CA THR A 192 16.91 -10.75 16.62
C THR A 192 17.20 -11.89 15.65
N GLN A 193 16.98 -13.15 16.06
CA GLN A 193 17.13 -14.31 15.19
C GLN A 193 16.23 -14.24 13.96
N ALA A 194 14.96 -13.87 14.14
CA ALA A 194 14.02 -13.71 13.02
C ALA A 194 14.48 -12.64 12.01
N ARG A 195 15.03 -11.52 12.50
CA ARG A 195 15.61 -10.47 11.65
C ARG A 195 16.83 -10.96 10.88
N CYS A 196 17.73 -11.69 11.55
CA CYS A 196 18.90 -12.28 10.89
C CYS A 196 18.47 -13.28 9.81
N ASN A 197 17.50 -14.16 10.10
CA ASN A 197 16.98 -15.10 9.12
C ASN A 197 16.36 -14.39 7.91
N ALA A 198 15.56 -13.33 8.13
CA ALA A 198 14.99 -12.55 7.04
C ALA A 198 16.06 -11.90 6.15
N LEU A 199 17.18 -11.44 6.73
CA LEU A 199 18.31 -10.91 5.97
C LEU A 199 19.03 -11.99 5.15
N ILE A 200 19.18 -13.19 5.72
CA ILE A 200 19.75 -14.35 5.01
C ILE A 200 18.88 -14.73 3.82
N ASP A 201 17.56 -14.84 4.02
CA ASP A 201 16.60 -15.19 2.97
C ASP A 201 16.59 -14.13 1.85
N TRP A 202 16.63 -12.85 2.23
CA TRP A 202 16.73 -11.75 1.27
C TRP A 202 18.02 -11.82 0.44
N ALA A 203 19.16 -12.06 1.09
CA ALA A 203 20.46 -12.18 0.41
C ALA A 203 20.51 -13.40 -0.52
N ALA A 204 19.93 -14.54 -0.11
CA ALA A 204 19.78 -15.71 -0.95
C ALA A 204 18.89 -15.43 -2.17
N GLY A 205 17.78 -14.72 -1.97
CA GLY A 205 16.87 -14.31 -3.04
C GLY A 205 17.50 -13.37 -4.07
N LEU A 206 18.39 -12.46 -3.64
CA LEU A 206 19.16 -11.59 -4.54
C LEU A 206 20.14 -12.39 -5.39
N ARG A 207 20.92 -13.28 -4.77
CA ARG A 207 21.85 -14.16 -5.51
C ARG A 207 21.14 -15.04 -6.54
N ALA A 208 19.93 -15.51 -6.22
CA ALA A 208 19.10 -16.29 -7.14
C ALA A 208 18.53 -15.46 -8.32
N LYS A 209 18.46 -14.13 -8.20
CA LYS A 209 18.09 -13.23 -9.30
C LYS A 209 19.29 -12.91 -10.20
N GLU A 210 20.48 -12.71 -9.62
CA GLU A 210 21.72 -12.47 -10.38
C GLU A 210 22.19 -13.72 -11.15
N ALA A 211 21.88 -14.92 -10.67
CA ALA A 211 22.21 -16.18 -11.34
C ALA A 211 21.23 -16.58 -12.47
N ARG A 212 20.19 -15.79 -12.73
CA ARG A 212 19.26 -16.01 -13.86
C ARG A 212 19.78 -15.20 -15.07
N PRO A 213 20.15 -15.85 -16.19
CA PRO A 213 20.70 -15.16 -17.37
C PRO A 213 19.69 -14.22 -18.04
#